data_AF-A0A1I6QFX7-F1
#
_entry.id   AF-A0A1I6QFX7-F1
#
_cell.length_a   1.000
_cell.length_b   1.000
_cell.length_c   1.000
_cell.angle_alpha   90.00
_cell.angle_beta   90.00
_cell.angle_gamma   90.00
#
_symmetry.space_group_name_H-M   'P 1'
#
loop_
_entity.id
_entity.type
_entity.pdbx_description
1 polymer ?
#
loop_
_entity_poly.entity_id
_entity_poly.type
_entity_poly.pdbx_seq_one_letter_code
_entity_poly.pdbx_strand_id
1 'polypeptide(L)'
;MFIMGVTGLLLAWKAQLQFKPPSAKIEKQQQAYISLNHIEEIAKSYSKDSLQLPVAINRIDFRPGKGIAKIRFEDHFTELQIDCYSGEIVSVKQRTADIIEMIHDGSILDFIFKTNNDESKLTYSTLTSLGLIILSFSGFYLWFLPKKIKKIKSKSH
;
A
#
# COMPACT_ATOMS: atom_id res chain seq x y z
N MET A 1 -3.67 11.17 14.37
CA MET A 1 -2.55 11.92 13.74
C MET A 1 -1.21 11.27 13.88
N PHE A 2 -0.77 10.86 15.08
CA PHE A 2 0.53 10.18 15.23
C PHE A 2 0.66 8.94 14.33
N ILE A 3 -0.35 8.06 14.34
CA ILE A 3 -0.40 6.88 13.46
C ILE A 3 -0.31 7.28 11.98
N MET A 4 -0.97 8.36 11.56
CA MET A 4 -0.90 8.88 10.18
C MET A 4 0.51 9.34 9.80
N GLY A 5 1.20 10.02 10.73
CA GLY A 5 2.58 10.44 10.52
C GLY A 5 3.54 9.25 10.43
N VAL A 6 3.39 8.27 11.33
CA VAL A 6 4.22 7.04 11.33
C VAL A 6 3.98 6.22 10.06
N THR A 7 2.73 5.95 9.71
CA THR A 7 2.39 5.18 8.49
C THR A 7 2.82 5.91 7.22
N GLY A 8 2.64 7.23 7.15
CA GLY A 8 3.14 8.05 6.04
C GLY A 8 4.66 7.96 5.89
N LEU A 9 5.40 8.00 7.01
CA LEU A 9 6.86 7.85 7.02
C LEU A 9 7.28 6.44 6.55
N LEU A 10 6.63 5.40 7.08
CA LEU A 10 6.89 4.00 6.68
C LEU A 10 6.61 3.78 5.19
N LEU A 11 5.55 4.40 4.64
CA LEU A 11 5.23 4.34 3.22
C LEU A 11 6.27 5.06 2.36
N ALA A 12 6.80 6.19 2.81
CA ALA A 12 7.88 6.89 2.12
C ALA A 12 9.16 6.03 2.05
N TRP A 13 9.43 5.25 3.10
CA TRP A 13 10.63 4.41 3.23
C TRP A 13 10.42 2.94 2.81
N LYS A 14 9.26 2.61 2.21
CA LYS A 14 8.86 1.22 1.92
C LYS A 14 9.85 0.44 1.05
N ALA A 15 10.62 1.13 0.20
CA ALA A 15 11.62 0.51 -0.66
C ALA A 15 12.89 0.15 0.13
N GLN A 16 13.37 1.07 0.97
CA GLN A 16 14.55 0.91 1.82
C GLN A 16 14.32 -0.15 2.90
N LEU A 17 13.11 -0.20 3.45
CA LEU A 17 12.70 -1.17 4.47
C LEU A 17 12.22 -2.51 3.89
N GLN A 18 12.28 -2.68 2.56
CA GLN A 18 11.91 -3.91 1.86
C GLN A 18 10.50 -4.43 2.16
N PHE A 19 9.55 -3.53 2.41
CA PHE A 19 8.12 -3.87 2.64
C PHE A 19 7.39 -4.33 1.38
N LYS A 20 8.06 -4.28 0.22
CA LYS A 20 7.62 -4.91 -1.01
C LYS A 20 8.70 -5.87 -1.50
N PRO A 21 8.32 -7.07 -1.98
CA PRO A 21 9.29 -7.98 -2.54
C PRO A 21 9.97 -7.37 -3.78
N PRO A 22 11.27 -7.64 -3.98
CA PRO A 22 11.96 -7.22 -5.19
C PRO A 22 11.27 -7.82 -6.42
N SER A 23 11.26 -7.09 -7.53
CA SER A 23 10.83 -7.65 -8.80
C SER A 23 11.92 -8.56 -9.34
N ALA A 24 11.55 -9.79 -9.69
CA ALA A 24 12.34 -10.62 -10.57
C ALA A 24 12.49 -9.93 -11.95
N LYS A 25 13.51 -10.33 -12.68
CA LYS A 25 13.73 -9.94 -14.07
C LYS A 25 14.04 -11.22 -14.84
N ILE A 26 13.18 -11.55 -15.78
CA ILE A 26 13.36 -12.69 -16.68
C ILE A 26 13.97 -12.16 -17.96
N GLU A 27 14.98 -12.89 -18.46
CA GLU A 27 15.58 -12.58 -19.74
C GLU A 27 14.57 -12.79 -20.86
N LYS A 28 14.68 -11.97 -21.91
CA LYS A 28 13.75 -12.04 -23.02
C LYS A 28 13.96 -13.38 -23.73
N GLN A 29 12.93 -14.22 -23.72
CA GLN A 29 12.95 -15.50 -24.42
C GLN A 29 12.46 -15.35 -25.86
N GLN A 30 12.77 -16.33 -26.70
CA GLN A 30 12.30 -16.37 -28.09
C GLN A 30 10.79 -16.68 -28.18
N GLN A 31 10.23 -17.33 -27.16
CA GLN A 31 8.80 -17.63 -27.08
C GLN A 31 7.94 -16.36 -26.95
N ALA A 32 6.70 -16.46 -27.43
CA ALA A 32 5.68 -15.46 -27.15
C ALA A 32 5.24 -15.53 -25.68
N TYR A 33 4.68 -14.43 -25.17
CA TYR A 33 4.09 -14.44 -23.84
C TYR A 33 2.90 -15.39 -23.76
N ILE A 34 2.75 -16.07 -22.63
CA ILE A 34 1.53 -16.79 -22.29
C ILE A 34 0.37 -15.81 -22.09
N SER A 35 -0.86 -16.27 -22.32
CA SER A 35 -2.05 -15.43 -22.20
C SER A 35 -2.31 -15.05 -20.74
N LEU A 36 -2.98 -13.91 -20.52
CA LEU A 36 -3.39 -13.47 -19.17
C LEU A 36 -4.29 -14.50 -18.48
N ASN A 37 -5.18 -15.16 -19.22
CA ASN A 37 -6.04 -16.22 -18.68
C ASN A 37 -5.20 -17.39 -18.15
N HIS A 38 -4.16 -17.79 -18.88
CA HIS A 38 -3.27 -18.86 -18.43
C HIS A 38 -2.48 -18.45 -17.17
N ILE A 39 -2.01 -17.20 -17.10
CA ILE A 39 -1.36 -16.64 -15.90
C ILE A 39 -2.33 -16.66 -14.71
N GLU A 40 -3.59 -16.27 -14.93
CA GLU A 40 -4.63 -16.27 -13.91
C GLU A 40 -4.93 -17.68 -13.40
N GLU A 41 -5.04 -18.66 -14.28
CA GLU A 41 -5.24 -20.08 -13.94
C GLU A 41 -4.07 -20.64 -13.12
N ILE A 42 -2.83 -20.37 -13.53
CA ILE A 42 -1.63 -20.76 -12.77
C ILE A 42 -1.67 -20.16 -11.37
N ALA A 43 -1.99 -18.87 -11.26
CA ALA A 43 -2.04 -18.17 -9.97
C ALA A 43 -3.12 -18.73 -9.04
N LYS A 44 -4.33 -18.97 -9.56
CA LYS A 44 -5.44 -19.55 -8.79
C LYS A 44 -5.13 -20.97 -8.35
N SER A 45 -4.61 -21.79 -9.25
CA SER A 45 -4.24 -23.19 -8.95
C SER A 45 -3.15 -23.23 -7.88
N TYR A 46 -2.12 -22.40 -8.00
CA TYR A 46 -1.06 -22.34 -6.99
C TYR A 46 -1.56 -21.83 -5.63
N SER A 47 -2.39 -20.79 -5.60
CA SER A 47 -2.97 -20.29 -4.34
C SER A 47 -3.80 -21.37 -3.65
N LYS A 48 -4.63 -22.09 -4.40
CA LYS A 48 -5.46 -23.16 -3.87
C LYS A 48 -4.66 -24.38 -3.41
N ASP A 49 -3.78 -24.88 -4.26
CA ASP A 49 -3.16 -26.20 -4.09
C ASP A 49 -1.89 -26.14 -3.25
N SER A 50 -1.08 -25.08 -3.43
CA SER A 50 0.20 -24.92 -2.72
C SER A 50 0.09 -24.04 -1.48
N LEU A 51 -0.66 -22.94 -1.55
CA LEU A 51 -0.82 -22.04 -0.40
C LEU A 51 -2.02 -22.39 0.50
N GLN A 52 -3.00 -23.12 -0.03
CA GLN A 52 -4.27 -23.41 0.65
C GLN A 52 -4.99 -22.12 1.10
N LEU A 53 -4.90 -21.08 0.28
CA LEU A 53 -5.47 -19.76 0.51
C LEU A 53 -6.58 -19.44 -0.51
N PRO A 54 -7.44 -18.45 -0.22
CA PRO A 54 -8.43 -17.96 -1.18
C PRO A 54 -7.82 -17.58 -2.53
N VAL A 55 -8.55 -17.82 -3.61
CA VAL A 55 -8.08 -17.62 -4.99
C VAL A 55 -8.51 -16.28 -5.59
N ALA A 56 -9.18 -15.43 -4.81
CA ALA A 56 -9.68 -14.13 -5.28
C ALA A 56 -8.51 -13.21 -5.62
N ILE A 57 -8.36 -12.88 -6.91
CA ILE A 57 -7.30 -12.01 -7.40
C ILE A 57 -7.80 -10.58 -7.38
N ASN A 58 -7.06 -9.71 -6.69
CA ASN A 58 -7.28 -8.27 -6.70
C ASN A 58 -6.81 -7.63 -8.00
N ARG A 59 -5.58 -7.95 -8.41
CA ARG A 59 -5.01 -7.42 -9.66
C ARG A 59 -3.83 -8.22 -10.19
N ILE A 60 -3.67 -8.13 -11.50
CA ILE A 60 -2.52 -8.63 -12.26
C ILE A 60 -1.76 -7.42 -12.82
N ASP A 61 -0.54 -7.18 -12.34
CA ASP A 61 0.37 -6.14 -12.83
C ASP A 61 1.37 -6.78 -13.82
N PHE A 62 1.07 -6.65 -15.11
CA PHE A 62 1.87 -7.19 -16.20
C PHE A 62 3.06 -6.25 -16.52
N ARG A 63 4.29 -6.78 -16.44
CA ARG A 63 5.53 -6.01 -16.60
C ARG A 63 6.38 -6.58 -17.74
N PRO A 64 6.05 -6.26 -19.01
CA PRO A 64 6.76 -6.83 -20.16
C PRO A 64 8.24 -6.45 -20.19
N GLY A 65 8.61 -5.25 -19.73
CA GLY A 65 10.02 -4.86 -19.59
C GLY A 65 10.85 -5.69 -18.60
N LYS A 66 10.20 -6.53 -17.78
CA LYS A 66 10.84 -7.48 -16.85
C LYS A 66 10.50 -8.94 -17.15
N GLY A 67 9.67 -9.22 -18.15
CA GLY A 67 9.20 -10.56 -18.47
C GLY A 67 8.36 -11.24 -17.38
N ILE A 68 7.72 -10.46 -16.48
CA ILE A 68 6.96 -11.02 -15.36
C ILE A 68 5.55 -10.42 -15.23
N ALA A 69 4.65 -11.20 -14.64
CA ALA A 69 3.35 -10.76 -14.16
C ALA A 69 3.32 -10.87 -12.64
N LYS A 70 2.88 -9.80 -11.96
CA LYS A 70 2.70 -9.79 -10.51
C LYS A 70 1.24 -9.96 -10.16
N ILE A 71 0.91 -10.99 -9.39
CA ILE A 71 -0.45 -11.28 -8.95
C ILE A 71 -0.58 -10.84 -7.50
N ARG A 72 -1.63 -10.08 -7.19
CA ARG A 72 -2.07 -9.82 -5.82
C ARG A 72 -3.43 -10.44 -5.59
N PHE A 73 -3.56 -11.07 -4.43
CA PHE A 73 -4.83 -11.61 -3.95
C PHE A 73 -5.51 -10.63 -3.01
N GLU A 74 -6.84 -10.74 -2.92
CA GLU A 74 -7.67 -9.89 -2.08
C GLU A 74 -7.40 -10.12 -0.59
N ASP A 75 -7.37 -11.37 -0.15
CA ASP A 75 -7.57 -11.69 1.28
C ASP A 75 -6.29 -11.86 2.09
N HIS A 76 -5.14 -12.07 1.46
CA HIS A 76 -3.97 -12.61 2.16
C HIS A 76 -2.64 -11.95 1.83
N PHE A 77 -2.64 -10.79 1.15
CA PHE A 77 -1.48 -9.91 0.90
C PHE A 77 -0.24 -10.56 0.27
N THR A 78 -0.39 -11.78 -0.26
CA THR A 78 0.68 -12.48 -0.98
C THR A 78 0.79 -11.90 -2.37
N GLU A 79 2.02 -11.56 -2.76
CA GLU A 79 2.38 -11.27 -4.15
C GLU A 79 3.04 -12.52 -4.75
N LEU A 80 2.44 -13.04 -5.83
CA LEU A 80 3.10 -13.99 -6.71
C LEU A 80 3.75 -13.24 -7.86
N GLN A 81 4.92 -13.70 -8.29
CA GLN A 81 5.51 -13.27 -9.55
C GLN A 81 5.62 -14.50 -10.45
N ILE A 82 5.10 -14.37 -11.66
CA ILE A 82 5.04 -15.44 -12.66
C ILE A 82 5.84 -15.00 -13.87
N ASP A 83 6.66 -15.89 -14.41
CA ASP A 83 7.35 -15.72 -15.68
C ASP A 83 6.32 -15.74 -16.83
N CYS A 84 6.28 -14.65 -17.59
CA CYS A 84 5.33 -14.49 -18.69
C CYS A 84 5.65 -15.36 -19.92
N TYR A 85 6.79 -16.04 -19.97
CA TYR A 85 7.15 -16.94 -21.07
C TYR A 85 6.88 -18.40 -20.72
N SER A 86 7.34 -18.84 -19.56
CA SER A 86 7.25 -20.25 -19.12
C SER A 86 6.01 -20.56 -18.28
N GLY A 87 5.44 -19.56 -17.60
CA GLY A 87 4.42 -19.75 -16.58
C GLY A 87 4.97 -20.19 -15.21
N GLU A 88 6.29 -20.24 -15.05
CA GLU A 88 6.92 -20.61 -13.77
C GLU A 88 6.69 -19.53 -12.70
N ILE A 89 6.48 -19.97 -11.44
CA ILE A 89 6.34 -19.07 -10.30
C ILE A 89 7.73 -18.75 -9.77
N VAL A 90 8.16 -17.51 -9.98
CA VAL A 90 9.53 -17.07 -9.68
C VAL A 90 9.67 -16.46 -8.29
N SER A 91 8.56 -16.04 -7.66
CA SER A 91 8.58 -15.48 -6.30
C SER A 91 7.22 -15.55 -5.63
N VAL A 92 7.22 -15.90 -4.35
CA VAL A 92 6.04 -15.96 -3.48
C VAL A 92 6.37 -15.25 -2.18
N LYS A 93 5.87 -14.02 -1.99
CA LYS A 93 6.21 -13.23 -0.80
C LYS A 93 5.04 -12.39 -0.32
N GLN A 94 4.97 -12.21 1.00
CA GLN A 94 4.03 -11.29 1.64
C GLN A 94 4.41 -9.84 1.37
N ARG A 95 3.40 -8.98 1.21
CA ARG A 95 3.58 -7.56 0.86
C ARG A 95 3.05 -6.66 1.96
N THR A 96 3.81 -6.54 3.04
CA THR A 96 3.45 -5.76 4.24
C THR A 96 3.13 -4.29 3.95
N ALA A 97 3.69 -3.72 2.88
CA ALA A 97 3.35 -2.38 2.44
C ALA A 97 1.87 -2.15 2.17
N ASP A 98 1.09 -3.18 1.80
CA ASP A 98 -0.36 -3.05 1.64
C ASP A 98 -1.08 -2.84 2.94
N ILE A 99 -0.70 -3.59 3.96
CA ILE A 99 -1.28 -3.46 5.29
C ILE A 99 -1.03 -2.04 5.81
N ILE A 100 0.20 -1.52 5.62
CA ILE A 100 0.54 -0.16 6.01
C ILE A 100 -0.27 0.87 5.21
N GLU A 101 -0.48 0.63 3.91
CA GLU A 101 -1.29 1.48 3.03
C GLU A 101 -2.75 1.52 3.50
N MET A 102 -3.32 0.38 3.86
CA MET A 102 -4.70 0.26 4.34
C MET A 102 -4.91 0.90 5.72
N ILE A 103 -3.92 0.80 6.61
CA ILE A 103 -3.96 1.52 7.90
C ILE A 103 -3.85 3.02 7.66
N HIS A 104 -3.05 3.45 6.68
CA HIS A 104 -2.85 4.85 6.37
C HIS A 104 -4.10 5.50 5.78
N ASP A 105 -4.76 4.86 4.80
CA ASP A 105 -5.94 5.44 4.16
C ASP A 105 -7.26 5.11 4.88
N GLY A 106 -7.24 4.19 5.84
CA GLY A 106 -8.40 3.78 6.64
C GLY A 106 -9.16 2.58 6.07
N SER A 107 -8.81 2.09 4.88
CA SER A 107 -9.46 0.93 4.25
C SER A 107 -9.24 -0.39 4.99
N ILE A 108 -8.37 -0.41 6.01
CA ILE A 108 -8.24 -1.54 6.92
C ILE A 108 -9.56 -1.87 7.65
N LEU A 109 -10.40 -0.86 7.90
CA LEU A 109 -11.71 -1.08 8.53
C LEU A 109 -12.66 -1.78 7.56
N ASP A 110 -12.72 -1.33 6.30
CA ASP A 110 -13.50 -1.98 5.25
C ASP A 110 -13.09 -3.45 5.07
N PHE A 111 -11.78 -3.72 5.10
CA PHE A 111 -11.24 -5.09 5.03
C PHE A 111 -11.64 -5.98 6.22
N ILE A 112 -11.54 -5.46 7.46
CA ILE A 112 -11.89 -6.21 8.68
C ILE A 112 -13.40 -6.46 8.76
N PHE A 113 -14.20 -5.45 8.46
CA PHE A 113 -15.66 -5.52 8.54
C PHE A 113 -16.32 -6.02 7.25
N LYS A 114 -15.54 -6.37 6.23
CA LYS A 114 -16.00 -6.81 4.90
C LYS A 114 -17.08 -5.89 4.32
N THR A 115 -16.87 -4.58 4.48
CA THR A 115 -17.77 -3.54 3.98
C THR A 115 -17.21 -3.03 2.65
N ASN A 116 -18.04 -2.98 1.61
CA ASN A 116 -17.61 -2.63 0.25
C ASN A 116 -17.93 -1.18 -0.14
N ASN A 117 -18.23 -0.31 0.83
CA ASN A 117 -18.84 0.99 0.51
C ASN A 117 -17.83 2.13 0.37
N ASP A 118 -16.52 1.92 0.52
CA ASP A 118 -15.47 2.95 0.57
C ASP A 118 -15.72 4.09 1.60
N GLU A 119 -16.82 4.03 2.35
CA GLU A 119 -17.27 5.04 3.30
C GLU A 119 -16.31 5.16 4.48
N SER A 120 -15.71 4.05 4.93
CA SER A 120 -14.77 4.07 6.04
C SER A 120 -13.51 4.83 5.65
N LYS A 121 -12.98 4.57 4.45
CA LYS A 121 -11.82 5.28 3.88
C LYS A 121 -12.12 6.77 3.71
N LEU A 122 -13.28 7.13 3.17
CA LEU A 122 -13.63 8.53 2.96
C LEU A 122 -13.78 9.28 4.30
N THR A 123 -14.49 8.68 5.25
CA THR A 123 -14.74 9.27 6.58
C THR A 123 -13.43 9.41 7.36
N TYR A 124 -12.63 8.34 7.38
CA TYR A 124 -11.35 8.30 8.08
C TYR A 124 -10.38 9.32 7.51
N SER A 125 -10.18 9.34 6.19
CA SER A 125 -9.26 10.29 5.53
C SER A 125 -9.70 11.74 5.71
N THR A 126 -11.00 12.02 5.65
CA THR A 126 -11.56 13.36 5.87
C THR A 126 -11.34 13.83 7.30
N LEU A 127 -11.74 13.03 8.30
CA LEU A 127 -11.61 13.39 9.71
C LEU A 127 -10.14 13.55 10.11
N THR A 128 -9.27 12.66 9.63
CA THR A 128 -7.84 12.74 9.92
C THR A 128 -7.19 13.96 9.28
N SER A 129 -7.53 14.28 8.03
CA SER A 129 -7.01 15.47 7.35
C SER A 129 -7.47 16.76 8.02
N LEU A 130 -8.76 16.89 8.34
CA LEU A 130 -9.29 18.05 9.06
C LEU A 130 -8.65 18.21 10.43
N GLY A 131 -8.51 17.12 11.18
CA GLY A 131 -7.83 17.14 12.48
C GLY A 131 -6.37 17.60 12.36
N LEU A 132 -5.64 17.15 11.33
CA LEU A 132 -4.26 17.57 11.09
C LEU A 132 -4.17 19.06 10.73
N ILE A 133 -5.11 19.57 9.91
CA ILE A 133 -5.18 20.99 9.55
C ILE A 133 -5.43 21.85 10.80
N ILE A 134 -6.41 21.47 11.63
CA ILE A 134 -6.75 22.18 12.87
C ILE A 134 -5.56 22.17 13.84
N LEU A 135 -4.91 21.02 14.03
CA LEU A 135 -3.73 20.90 14.89
C LEU A 135 -2.55 21.73 14.37
N SER A 136 -2.38 21.82 13.05
CA SER A 136 -1.35 22.65 12.44
C SER A 136 -1.60 24.13 12.71
N PHE A 137 -2.80 24.63 12.42
CA PHE A 137 -3.15 26.03 12.67
C PHE A 137 -3.09 26.40 14.15
N SER A 138 -3.64 25.55 15.04
CA SER A 138 -3.59 25.79 16.49
C SER A 138 -2.16 25.75 17.03
N GLY A 139 -1.31 24.82 16.57
CA GLY A 139 0.09 24.76 16.92
C GLY A 139 0.86 26.03 16.52
N PHE A 140 0.68 26.50 15.29
CA PHE A 140 1.28 27.77 14.83
C PHE A 140 0.77 28.97 15.62
N TYR A 141 -0.53 29.01 15.92
CA TYR A 141 -1.14 30.08 16.71
C TYR A 141 -0.55 30.14 18.12
N LEU A 142 -0.48 29.01 18.82
CA LEU A 142 0.10 28.90 20.17
C LEU A 142 1.59 29.25 20.19
N TRP A 143 2.33 28.96 19.12
CA TRP A 143 3.74 29.33 18.99
C TRP A 143 3.94 30.84 18.74
N PHE A 144 3.07 31.47 17.96
CA PHE A 144 3.19 32.88 17.58
C PHE A 144 2.71 33.85 18.68
N LEU A 145 1.62 33.51 19.37
CA LEU A 145 0.99 34.36 20.39
C LEU A 145 1.94 34.83 21.52
N PRO A 146 2.74 33.96 22.18
CA PRO A 146 3.65 34.39 23.24
C PRO A 146 4.76 35.33 22.74
N LYS A 147 5.22 35.16 21.49
CA LYS A 147 6.21 36.08 20.88
C LYS A 147 5.62 37.47 20.68
N LYS A 148 4.36 37.57 20.27
CA LYS A 148 3.64 38.84 20.15
C LYS A 148 3.47 39.52 21.51
N ILE A 149 3.04 38.78 22.54
CA ILE A 149 2.84 39.31 23.91
C ILE A 149 4.16 39.84 24.48
N LYS A 150 5.28 39.11 24.35
CA LYS A 150 6.60 39.57 24.80
C LYS A 150 7.03 40.88 24.12
N LYS A 151 6.81 41.02 22.80
CA LYS A 151 7.13 42.24 22.05
C LYS A 151 6.29 43.45 22.49
N ILE A 152 5.01 43.25 22.82
CA ILE A 152 4.13 44.32 23.31
C ILE A 152 4.61 44.80 24.69
N LYS A 153 4.90 43.87 25.61
CA LYS A 153 5.39 44.22 26.96
C LYS A 153 6.73 44.97 26.91
N SER A 154 7.65 44.59 26.02
CA SER A 154 8.95 45.26 25.85
C SER A 154 8.87 46.65 25.22
N LYS A 155 7.80 47.00 24.51
CA LYS A 155 7.58 48.34 23.92
C LYS A 155 6.82 49.29 24.85
N SER A 156 6.20 48.74 25.91
CA SER A 156 5.40 49.46 26.90
C SER A 156 6.25 49.96 28.09
N HIS A 157 7.54 49.62 28.11
CA HIS A 157 8.56 50.05 29.07
C HIS A 157 9.65 50.80 28.30
#